data_AF-A0A9D4HDX9-F1
#
_entry.id   AF-A0A9D4HDX9-F1
#
_cell.length_a   1.000
_cell.length_b   1.000
_cell.length_c   1.000
_cell.angle_alpha   90.00
_cell.angle_beta   90.00
_cell.angle_gamma   90.00
#
_symmetry.space_group_name_H-M   'P 1'
#
loop_
_entity.id
_entity.type
_entity.pdbx_description
1 polymer ?
#
loop_
_entity_poly.entity_id
_entity_poly.type
_entity_poly.pdbx_seq_one_letter_code
_entity_poly.pdbx_strand_id
1 'polypeptide(L)'
;MLLLLLLLLLLLLLLLLLLLLLLLLLLLLLLLLLLLLLLLLLPLLLLLLLLLLLLLLLLLLLLLVLLLLVLLPPPPPPQPPPRLLLLLLLLLPLLLLLLPPLLLLLLLLLPLLLLLLLLLLLLLLLLLLLLLLLLLLLLLLLLLLLLLLQLLLLLLLLLLLLLLLLLLLHHHHHHHHSQ
;
A
#
# COMPACT_ATOMS: atom_id res chain seq x y z
N MET A 1 -18.48 37.57 -25.94
CA MET A 1 -18.19 37.46 -24.49
C MET A 1 -18.86 36.25 -23.85
N LEU A 2 -20.17 35.98 -24.05
CA LEU A 2 -20.84 34.77 -23.51
C LEU A 2 -20.13 33.45 -23.91
N LEU A 3 -19.65 33.36 -25.15
CA LEU A 3 -18.84 32.23 -25.63
C LEU A 3 -17.55 32.02 -24.81
N LEU A 4 -16.86 33.10 -24.42
CA LEU A 4 -15.63 33.04 -23.63
C LEU A 4 -15.91 32.52 -22.22
N LEU A 5 -17.00 32.97 -21.60
CA LEU A 5 -17.43 32.50 -20.27
C LEU A 5 -17.82 31.02 -20.31
N LEU A 6 -18.54 30.58 -21.34
CA LEU A 6 -18.87 29.16 -21.55
C LEU A 6 -17.60 28.32 -21.73
N LEU A 7 -16.66 28.77 -22.54
CA LEU A 7 -15.39 28.08 -22.78
C LEU A 7 -14.59 27.93 -21.47
N LEU A 8 -14.52 28.98 -20.66
CA LEU A 8 -13.83 28.98 -19.38
C LEU A 8 -14.47 27.98 -18.39
N LEU A 9 -15.80 27.96 -18.31
CA LEU A 9 -16.54 27.00 -17.48
C LEU A 9 -16.31 25.56 -17.95
N LEU A 10 -16.32 25.31 -19.26
CA LEU A 10 -16.04 23.99 -19.83
C LEU A 10 -14.63 23.53 -19.50
N LEU A 11 -13.63 24.41 -19.69
CA LEU A 11 -12.24 24.12 -19.35
C LEU A 11 -12.09 23.75 -17.86
N LEU A 12 -12.80 24.47 -16.99
CA LEU A 12 -12.80 24.22 -15.57
C LEU A 12 -13.37 22.84 -15.21
N LEU A 13 -14.52 22.49 -15.81
CA LEU A 13 -15.13 21.19 -15.61
C LEU A 13 -14.22 20.06 -16.09
N LEU A 14 -13.57 20.24 -17.24
CA LEU A 14 -12.62 19.28 -17.79
C LEU A 14 -11.40 19.08 -16.86
N LEU A 15 -10.85 20.17 -16.34
CA LEU A 15 -9.73 20.15 -15.39
C LEU A 15 -10.09 19.38 -14.12
N LEU A 16 -11.28 19.64 -13.56
CA LEU A 16 -11.78 18.93 -12.39
C LEU A 16 -11.97 17.43 -12.65
N LEU A 17 -12.54 17.08 -13.80
CA LEU A 17 -12.73 15.68 -14.21
C LEU A 17 -11.38 14.96 -14.36
N LEU A 18 -10.41 15.60 -15.03
CA LEU A 18 -9.06 15.06 -15.21
C LEU A 18 -8.38 14.79 -13.86
N LEU A 19 -8.50 15.72 -12.92
CA LEU A 19 -7.96 15.57 -11.58
C LEU A 19 -8.61 14.40 -10.83
N LEU A 20 -9.94 14.28 -10.89
CA LEU A 20 -10.67 13.17 -10.28
C LEU A 20 -10.21 11.82 -10.86
N LEU A 21 -10.05 11.76 -12.18
CA LEU A 21 -9.54 10.56 -12.86
C LEU A 21 -8.11 10.21 -12.40
N LEU A 22 -7.23 11.22 -12.31
CA LEU A 22 -5.85 11.03 -11.83
C LEU A 22 -5.83 10.50 -10.39
N LEU A 23 -6.66 11.06 -9.52
CA LEU A 23 -6.81 10.61 -8.13
C LEU A 23 -7.27 9.14 -8.07
N LEU A 24 -8.28 8.79 -8.88
CA LEU A 24 -8.79 7.42 -8.96
C LEU A 24 -7.72 6.45 -9.47
N LEU A 25 -7.00 6.82 -10.52
CA LEU A 25 -5.90 6.01 -11.07
C LEU A 25 -4.81 5.79 -10.04
N LEU A 26 -4.43 6.84 -9.29
CA LEU A 26 -3.44 6.72 -8.23
C LEU A 26 -3.91 5.78 -7.12
N LEU A 27 -5.17 5.92 -6.69
CA LEU A 27 -5.76 5.04 -5.68
C LEU A 27 -5.74 3.57 -6.14
N LEU A 28 -6.07 3.32 -7.40
CA LEU A 28 -6.03 1.98 -7.99
C LEU A 28 -4.60 1.43 -8.02
N LEU A 29 -3.63 2.24 -8.45
CA LEU A 29 -2.22 1.86 -8.47
C LEU A 29 -1.72 1.51 -7.06
N LEU A 30 -2.09 2.32 -6.07
CA LEU A 30 -1.82 2.06 -4.66
C LEU A 30 -2.38 0.71 -4.22
N LEU A 31 -3.66 0.45 -4.51
CA LEU A 31 -4.31 -0.79 -4.13
C LEU A 31 -3.61 -2.00 -4.76
N LEU A 32 -3.26 -1.91 -6.04
CA LEU A 32 -2.55 -2.96 -6.77
C LEU A 32 -1.17 -3.23 -6.17
N LEU A 33 -0.43 -2.17 -5.86
CA LEU A 33 0.89 -2.26 -5.25
C LEU A 33 0.84 -2.93 -3.87
N LEU A 34 -0.13 -2.54 -3.04
CA LEU A 34 -0.37 -3.16 -1.74
C LEU A 34 -0.73 -4.65 -1.88
N LEU A 35 -1.60 -4.98 -2.84
CA LEU A 35 -1.99 -6.37 -3.12
C LEU A 35 -0.79 -7.21 -3.57
N LEU A 36 0.04 -6.70 -4.49
CA LEU A 36 1.24 -7.37 -4.96
C LEU A 36 2.20 -7.66 -3.80
N LEU A 37 2.36 -6.68 -2.92
CA LEU A 37 3.23 -6.82 -1.75
C LEU A 37 2.69 -7.85 -0.76
N LEU A 38 1.38 -7.84 -0.49
CA LEU A 38 0.72 -8.87 0.32
C LEU A 38 0.92 -10.26 -0.28
N LEU A 39 0.78 -10.38 -1.60
CA LEU A 39 0.98 -11.63 -2.33
C LEU A 39 2.43 -12.14 -2.21
N LEU A 40 3.41 -11.25 -2.14
CA LEU A 40 4.83 -11.62 -1.93
C LEU A 40 5.11 -12.00 -0.47
N LEU A 41 4.50 -11.28 0.49
CA LEU A 41 4.70 -11.49 1.92
C LEU A 41 4.07 -12.80 2.40
N LEU A 42 2.87 -13.12 1.92
CA LEU A 42 2.09 -14.28 2.36
C LEU A 42 2.84 -15.63 2.24
N PRO A 43 3.42 -16.02 1.09
CA PRO A 43 4.12 -17.30 0.96
C PRO A 43 5.35 -17.38 1.86
N LEU A 44 6.05 -16.26 2.10
CA LEU A 44 7.19 -16.21 3.01
C LEU A 44 6.76 -16.41 4.47
N LEU A 45 5.66 -15.77 4.88
CA LEU A 45 5.07 -15.99 6.20
C LEU A 45 4.59 -17.44 6.38
N LEU A 46 3.94 -18.01 5.36
CA LEU A 46 3.51 -19.40 5.38
C LEU A 46 4.70 -20.36 5.48
N LEU A 47 5.77 -20.10 4.72
CA LEU A 47 7.00 -20.88 4.78
C LEU A 47 7.64 -20.80 6.17
N LEU A 48 7.73 -19.60 6.74
CA LEU A 48 8.22 -19.40 8.11
C LEU A 48 7.38 -20.17 9.12
N LEU A 49 6.05 -20.06 9.03
CA LEU A 49 5.14 -20.77 9.92
C LEU A 49 5.32 -22.29 9.82
N LEU A 50 5.40 -22.82 8.59
CA LEU A 50 5.61 -24.24 8.34
C LEU A 50 6.96 -24.70 8.88
N LEU A 51 8.02 -23.91 8.70
CA LEU A 51 9.34 -24.21 9.24
C LEU A 51 9.34 -24.25 10.77
N LEU A 52 8.68 -23.28 11.41
CA LEU A 52 8.53 -23.23 12.86
C LEU A 52 7.72 -24.43 13.38
N LEU A 53 6.64 -24.80 12.70
CA LEU A 53 5.84 -25.97 13.04
C LEU A 53 6.66 -27.26 12.90
N LEU A 54 7.43 -27.41 11.81
CA LEU A 54 8.30 -28.55 11.59
C LEU A 54 9.37 -28.64 12.67
N LEU A 55 10.01 -27.51 13.01
CA LEU A 55 10.99 -27.43 14.08
C LEU A 55 10.37 -27.85 15.42
N LEU A 56 9.19 -27.34 15.74
CA LEU A 56 8.46 -27.71 16.96
C LEU A 56 8.15 -29.21 17.00
N LEU A 57 7.66 -29.78 15.90
CA LEU A 57 7.37 -31.21 15.79
C LEU A 57 8.65 -32.03 15.98
N LEU A 58 9.75 -31.64 15.35
CA LEU A 58 11.05 -32.30 15.48
C LEU A 58 11.53 -32.29 16.92
N LEU A 59 11.42 -31.14 17.60
CA LEU A 59 11.79 -30.99 19.01
C LEU A 59 10.91 -31.85 19.93
N LEU A 60 9.60 -31.91 19.68
CA LEU A 60 8.68 -32.75 20.44
C LEU A 60 8.98 -34.25 20.22
N LEU A 61 9.27 -34.65 18.99
CA LEU A 61 9.66 -36.03 18.68
C LEU A 61 10.99 -36.38 19.34
N LEU A 62 11.98 -35.47 19.29
CA LEU A 62 13.26 -35.63 19.98
C LEU A 62 13.05 -35.82 21.48
N LEU A 63 12.22 -34.98 22.10
CA LEU A 63 11.87 -35.08 23.51
C LEU A 63 11.20 -36.42 23.84
N LEU A 64 10.25 -36.87 23.02
CA LEU A 64 9.57 -38.14 23.19
C LEU A 64 10.55 -39.32 23.11
N VAL A 65 11.46 -39.32 22.13
CA VAL A 65 12.49 -40.36 21.96
C VAL A 65 13.40 -40.40 23.18
N LEU A 66 13.85 -39.24 23.65
CA LEU A 66 14.66 -39.14 24.85
C LEU A 66 13.91 -39.68 26.08
N LEU A 67 12.63 -39.31 26.24
CA LEU A 67 11.79 -39.80 27.33
C LEU A 67 11.63 -41.32 27.29
N LEU A 68 11.34 -41.89 26.11
CA LEU A 68 11.18 -43.33 25.95
C LEU A 68 12.49 -44.09 26.24
N LEU A 69 13.64 -43.54 25.80
CA LEU A 69 14.95 -44.11 26.11
C LEU A 69 15.24 -44.13 27.62
N VAL A 70 14.78 -43.12 28.36
CA VAL A 70 14.93 -43.05 29.82
C VAL A 70 13.99 -44.02 30.53
N LEU A 71 12.75 -44.18 30.05
CA LEU A 71 11.74 -45.01 30.70
C LEU A 71 11.86 -46.51 30.40
N LEU A 72 12.52 -46.89 29.31
CA LEU A 72 12.73 -48.29 28.94
C LEU A 72 13.80 -48.94 29.86
N PRO A 73 13.49 -50.06 30.53
CA PRO A 73 14.47 -50.74 31.37
C PRO A 73 15.61 -51.33 30.52
N PRO A 74 16.86 -51.34 31.03
CA PRO A 74 17.98 -51.92 30.30
C PRO A 74 17.81 -53.44 30.14
N PRO A 75 18.13 -54.03 28.97
CA PRO A 75 18.03 -55.47 28.79
C PRO A 75 19.06 -56.21 29.67
N PRO A 76 18.68 -57.34 30.30
CA PRO A 76 19.61 -58.14 31.10
C PRO A 76 20.65 -58.84 30.20
N PRO A 77 21.94 -58.86 30.57
CA PRO A 77 22.97 -59.56 29.79
C PRO A 77 22.76 -61.09 29.83
N PRO A 78 22.97 -61.85 28.72
CA PRO A 78 23.59 -61.48 27.44
C PRO A 78 22.59 -61.22 26.28
N GLN A 79 21.34 -60.87 26.57
CA GLN A 79 20.31 -60.76 25.52
C GLN A 79 20.56 -59.57 24.59
N PRO A 80 20.30 -59.71 23.26
CA PRO A 80 20.42 -58.60 22.33
C PRO A 80 19.40 -57.49 22.64
N PRO A 81 19.73 -56.21 22.37
CA PRO A 81 18.83 -55.10 22.64
C PRO A 81 17.51 -55.24 21.85
N PRO A 82 16.36 -54.87 22.45
CA PRO A 82 15.08 -54.96 21.78
C PRO A 82 15.06 -54.07 20.54
N ARG A 83 14.37 -54.52 19.49
CA ARG A 83 14.30 -53.81 18.19
C ARG A 83 13.86 -52.35 18.33
N LEU A 84 12.95 -52.06 19.26
CA LEU A 84 12.50 -50.69 19.54
C LEU A 84 13.65 -49.80 20.05
N LEU A 85 14.50 -50.30 20.94
CA LEU A 85 15.64 -49.53 21.45
C LEU A 85 16.63 -49.24 20.31
N LEU A 86 16.90 -50.22 19.43
CA LEU A 86 17.73 -50.02 18.24
C LEU A 86 17.14 -48.96 17.30
N LEU A 87 15.82 -48.98 17.06
CA LEU A 87 15.16 -47.96 16.25
C LEU A 87 15.26 -46.56 16.88
N LEU A 88 15.06 -46.44 18.20
CA LEU A 88 15.19 -45.16 18.91
C LEU A 88 16.63 -44.63 18.86
N LEU A 89 17.61 -45.50 19.05
CA LEU A 89 19.03 -45.15 18.95
C LEU A 89 19.44 -44.71 17.54
N LEU A 90 18.82 -45.27 16.49
CA LEU A 90 19.06 -44.85 15.11
C LEU A 90 18.34 -43.55 14.78
N LEU A 91 17.14 -43.35 15.33
CA LEU A 91 16.33 -42.16 15.06
C LEU A 91 16.90 -40.92 15.76
N LEU A 92 17.46 -41.05 16.97
CA LEU A 92 18.08 -39.93 17.70
C LEU A 92 19.13 -39.14 16.89
N PRO A 93 20.20 -39.75 16.34
CA PRO A 93 21.20 -39.03 15.55
C PRO A 93 20.62 -38.45 14.26
N LEU A 94 19.60 -39.10 13.67
CA LEU A 94 18.90 -38.57 12.50
C LEU A 94 18.18 -37.26 12.84
N LEU A 95 17.45 -37.21 13.96
CA LEU A 95 16.77 -36.00 14.42
C LEU A 95 17.76 -34.88 14.73
N LEU A 96 18.87 -35.21 15.41
CA LEU A 96 19.93 -34.26 15.72
C LEU A 96 20.64 -33.74 14.46
N LEU A 97 20.76 -34.55 13.42
CA LEU A 97 21.34 -34.14 12.14
C LEU A 97 20.42 -33.17 11.37
N LEU A 98 19.10 -33.34 11.48
CA LEU A 98 18.11 -32.48 10.83
C LEU A 98 17.92 -31.13 11.53
N LEU A 99 18.23 -31.03 12.82
CA LEU A 99 18.01 -29.81 13.60
C LEU A 99 18.87 -28.61 13.10
N PRO A 100 20.21 -28.73 12.92
CA PRO A 100 21.04 -27.62 12.43
C PRO A 100 20.62 -27.02 11.09
N PRO A 101 20.30 -27.79 10.02
CA PRO A 101 19.90 -27.18 8.76
C PRO A 101 18.56 -26.44 8.84
N LEU A 102 17.61 -26.92 9.66
CA LEU A 102 16.35 -26.20 9.89
C LEU A 102 16.57 -24.87 10.62
N LEU A 103 17.43 -24.86 11.64
CA LEU A 103 17.80 -23.63 12.35
C LEU A 103 18.53 -22.64 11.44
N LEU A 104 19.44 -23.14 10.58
CA LEU A 104 20.13 -22.31 9.59
C LEU A 104 19.16 -21.72 8.57
N LEU A 105 18.21 -22.51 8.07
CA LEU A 105 17.17 -22.01 7.16
C LEU A 105 16.31 -20.94 7.84
N LEU A 106 15.94 -21.13 9.10
CA LEU A 106 15.19 -20.15 9.89
C LEU A 106 15.99 -18.84 10.03
N LEU A 107 17.28 -18.97 10.36
CA LEU A 107 18.20 -17.84 10.50
C LEU A 107 18.38 -17.07 9.19
N LEU A 108 18.38 -17.76 8.04
CA LEU A 108 18.44 -17.12 6.72
C LEU A 108 17.13 -16.46 6.31
N LEU A 109 15.99 -17.05 6.68
CA LEU A 109 14.67 -16.50 6.34
C LEU A 109 14.40 -15.20 7.13
N LEU A 110 14.84 -15.12 8.38
CA LEU A 110 14.63 -13.95 9.23
C LEU A 110 15.12 -12.62 8.62
N PRO A 111 16.37 -12.46 8.15
CA PRO A 111 16.83 -11.22 7.52
C PRO A 111 16.13 -10.94 6.19
N LEU A 112 15.73 -11.97 5.43
CA LEU A 112 14.92 -11.78 4.22
C LEU A 112 13.55 -11.20 4.55
N LEU A 113 12.89 -11.70 5.60
CA LEU A 113 11.63 -11.16 6.09
C LEU A 113 11.79 -9.72 6.58
N LEU A 114 12.87 -9.43 7.31
CA LEU A 114 13.16 -8.08 7.78
C LEU A 114 13.42 -7.11 6.62
N LEU A 115 14.17 -7.54 5.60
CA LEU A 115 14.39 -6.75 4.39
C LEU A 115 13.09 -6.48 3.64
N LEU A 116 12.22 -7.48 3.54
CA LEU A 116 10.89 -7.30 2.92
C LEU A 116 10.02 -6.33 3.74
N LEU A 117 10.07 -6.41 5.06
CA LEU A 117 9.36 -5.49 5.95
C LEU A 117 9.89 -4.05 5.81
N LEU A 118 11.21 -3.88 5.68
CA LEU A 118 11.82 -2.59 5.43
C LEU A 118 11.40 -2.03 4.06
N LEU A 119 11.38 -2.88 3.03
CA LEU A 119 10.90 -2.49 1.70
C LEU A 119 9.43 -2.05 1.76
N LEU A 120 8.59 -2.78 2.50
CA LEU A 120 7.19 -2.40 2.75
C LEU A 120 7.10 -1.02 3.42
N LEU A 121 7.90 -0.78 4.46
CA LEU A 121 7.91 0.51 5.15
C LEU A 121 8.33 1.66 4.21
N LEU A 122 9.39 1.45 3.43
CA LEU A 122 9.87 2.44 2.47
C LEU A 122 8.81 2.73 1.39
N LEU A 123 8.15 1.69 0.90
CA LEU A 123 7.08 1.82 -0.07
C LEU A 123 5.90 2.61 0.50
N LEU A 124 5.52 2.34 1.74
CA LEU A 124 4.47 3.07 2.45
C LEU A 124 4.85 4.54 2.64
N LEU A 125 6.11 4.83 2.99
CA LEU A 125 6.61 6.19 3.11
C LEU A 125 6.57 6.93 1.77
N LEU A 126 7.07 6.30 0.69
CA LEU A 126 7.02 6.87 -0.66
C LEU A 126 5.58 7.18 -1.05
N LEU A 127 4.66 6.27 -0.73
CA LEU A 127 3.25 6.47 -1.00
C LEU A 127 2.66 7.63 -0.22
N LEU A 128 2.97 7.74 1.08
CA LEU A 128 2.54 8.86 1.90
C LEU A 128 3.04 10.19 1.31
N LEU A 129 4.30 10.23 0.86
CA LEU A 129 4.88 11.39 0.21
C LEU A 129 4.14 11.73 -1.09
N LEU A 130 3.84 10.73 -1.93
CA LEU A 130 3.10 10.91 -3.18
C LEU A 130 1.68 11.44 -2.92
N LEU A 131 1.01 10.91 -1.90
CA LEU A 131 -0.30 11.39 -1.47
C LEU A 131 -0.23 12.85 -0.99
N LEU A 132 0.78 13.20 -0.20
CA LEU A 132 0.99 14.57 0.27
C LEU A 132 1.25 15.53 -0.90
N LEU A 133 2.07 15.12 -1.87
CA LEU A 133 2.33 15.89 -3.08
C LEU A 133 1.04 16.09 -3.88
N LEU A 134 0.21 15.05 -4.02
CA LEU A 134 -1.07 15.16 -4.69
C LEU A 134 -2.01 16.12 -3.94
N LEU A 135 -2.07 16.03 -2.62
CA LEU A 135 -2.88 16.93 -1.81
C LEU A 135 -2.45 18.39 -1.99
N LEU A 136 -1.13 18.63 -2.04
CA LEU A 136 -0.58 19.96 -2.32
C LEU A 136 -0.97 20.44 -3.72
N LEU A 137 -0.87 19.57 -4.74
CA LEU A 137 -1.27 19.89 -6.10
C LEU A 137 -2.77 20.21 -6.17
N LEU A 138 -3.60 19.42 -5.49
CA LEU A 138 -5.04 19.66 -5.38
C LEU A 138 -5.33 21.02 -4.74
N LEU A 139 -4.64 21.37 -3.66
CA LEU A 139 -4.79 22.66 -2.99
C LEU A 139 -4.39 23.81 -3.92
N LEU A 140 -3.26 23.68 -4.62
CA LEU A 140 -2.80 24.67 -5.58
C LEU A 140 -3.82 24.85 -6.72
N LEU A 141 -4.36 23.74 -7.23
CA LEU A 141 -5.37 23.76 -8.27
C LEU A 141 -6.64 24.47 -7.79
N LEU A 142 -7.08 24.21 -6.56
CA LEU A 142 -8.23 24.87 -5.95
C LEU A 142 -7.98 26.38 -5.82
N LEU A 143 -6.78 26.78 -5.41
CA LEU A 143 -6.41 28.19 -5.34
C LEU A 143 -6.43 28.85 -6.73
N LEU A 144 -5.88 28.19 -7.75
CA LEU A 144 -5.92 28.67 -9.13
C LEU A 144 -7.37 28.81 -9.63
N LEU A 145 -8.21 27.82 -9.33
CA LEU A 145 -9.64 27.83 -9.61
C LEU A 145 -10.32 29.06 -8.97
N LEU A 146 -10.03 29.34 -7.70
CA LEU A 146 -10.57 30.51 -7.01
C LEU A 146 -10.15 31.83 -7.67
N LEU A 147 -8.88 31.96 -8.04
CA LEU A 147 -8.38 33.14 -8.75
C LEU A 147 -9.07 33.33 -10.12
N LEU A 148 -9.23 32.25 -10.86
CA LEU A 148 -9.91 32.27 -12.16
C LEU A 148 -11.38 32.65 -12.01
N LEU A 149 -12.06 32.14 -10.98
CA LEU A 149 -13.43 32.55 -10.66
C LEU A 149 -13.50 34.04 -10.31
N GLN A 150 -12.56 34.55 -9.52
CA GLN A 150 -12.50 35.97 -9.17
C GLN A 150 -12.29 36.85 -10.41
N LEU A 151 -11.40 36.46 -11.32
CA LEU A 151 -11.20 37.16 -12.59
C LEU A 151 -12.48 37.19 -13.43
N LEU A 152 -13.20 36.05 -13.49
CA LEU A 152 -14.46 35.96 -14.20
C LEU A 152 -15.51 36.93 -13.64
N LEU A 153 -15.62 37.02 -12.31
CA LEU A 153 -16.52 37.94 -11.64
C LEU A 153 -16.18 39.40 -11.96
N LEU A 154 -14.89 39.77 -11.95
CA LEU A 154 -14.45 41.12 -12.31
C LEU A 154 -14.79 41.48 -13.76
N LEU A 155 -14.57 40.54 -14.69
CA LEU A 155 -14.92 40.74 -16.10
C LEU A 155 -16.43 40.96 -16.27
N LEU A 156 -17.25 40.17 -15.56
CA LEU A 156 -18.70 40.32 -15.59
C LEU A 156 -19.13 41.69 -15.06
N LEU A 157 -18.51 42.16 -13.98
CA LEU A 157 -18.80 43.46 -13.38
C LEU A 157 -18.46 44.61 -14.35
N LEU A 158 -17.30 44.53 -15.03
CA LEU A 158 -16.89 45.52 -16.02
C LEU A 158 -17.85 45.56 -17.22
N LEU A 159 -18.33 44.41 -17.68
CA LEU A 159 -19.33 44.36 -18.75
C LEU A 159 -20.63 45.05 -18.31
N LEU A 160 -21.10 44.74 -17.11
CA LEU A 160 -22.31 45.36 -16.55
C LEU A 160 -22.19 46.88 -16.53
N LEU A 161 -21.03 47.39 -16.12
CA LEU A 161 -20.76 48.83 -16.09
C LEU A 161 -20.75 49.45 -17.49
N LEU A 162 -20.11 48.80 -18.47
CA LEU A 162 -20.13 49.23 -19.87
C LEU A 162 -21.54 49.30 -20.44
N LEU A 163 -22.37 48.29 -20.14
CA LEU A 163 -23.76 48.24 -20.61
C LEU A 163 -24.58 49.39 -20.01
N LEU A 164 -24.40 49.66 -18.72
CA LEU A 164 -25.01 50.82 -18.05
C LEU A 164 -24.61 52.14 -18.73
N LEU A 165 -23.33 52.30 -19.05
CA LEU A 165 -22.81 53.49 -19.72
C LEU A 165 -23.43 53.69 -21.11
N LEU A 166 -23.53 52.61 -21.89
CA LEU A 166 -24.19 52.64 -23.19
C LEU A 166 -25.67 53.01 -23.08
N LEU A 167 -26.38 52.47 -22.09
CA LEU A 167 -27.78 52.83 -21.86
C LEU A 167 -27.95 54.32 -21.55
N LEU A 168 -27.07 54.88 -20.71
CA LEU A 168 -27.10 56.31 -20.40
C LEU A 168 -26.85 57.17 -21.64
N LEU A 169 -25.85 56.82 -22.45
CA LEU A 169 -25.56 57.54 -23.69
C LEU A 169 -26.71 57.44 -24.69
N HIS A 170 -27.29 56.25 -24.84
CA HIS A 170 -28.42 56.05 -25.74
C HIS A 170 -29.63 56.88 -25.30
N HIS A 171 -29.91 56.91 -24.00
CA HIS A 171 -30.99 57.72 -23.47
C HIS A 171 -30.76 59.22 -23.74
N HIS A 172 -29.53 59.69 -23.52
CA HIS A 172 -29.20 61.09 -23.76
C HIS A 172 -29.34 61.46 -25.24
N HIS A 173 -28.92 60.57 -26.14
CA HIS A 173 -29.01 60.82 -27.57
C HIS A 173 -30.45 60.85 -28.06
N HIS A 174 -31.31 59.99 -27.52
CA HIS A 174 -32.74 60.03 -27.82
C HIS A 174 -33.40 61.31 -27.33
N HIS A 175 -32.95 61.84 -26.20
CA HIS A 175 -33.47 63.08 -25.64
C HIS A 175 -33.07 64.33 -26.44
N HIS A 176 -31.90 64.31 -27.08
CA HIS A 176 -31.48 65.40 -27.96
C HIS A 176 -32.13 65.35 -29.34
N HIS A 177 -32.57 64.18 -29.79
CA HIS A 177 -33.23 64.06 -31.10
C HIS A 177 -34.76 64.28 -31.04
N SER A 178 -35.33 64.35 -29.85
CA SER A 178 -36.76 64.66 -29.62
C SER A 178 -37.05 66.14 -29.36
N GLN A 179 -36.04 66.99 -29.57
CA GLN A 179 -36.17 68.44 -29.76
C GLN A 179 -36.07 68.76 -31.26
#